data_AF-A0A7S1D7B3-F1
#
_entry.id   AF-A0A7S1D7B3-F1
#
_cell.length_a   1.000
_cell.length_b   1.000
_cell.length_c   1.000
_cell.angle_alpha   90.00
_cell.angle_beta   90.00
_cell.angle_gamma   90.00
#
_symmetry.space_group_name_H-M   'P 1'
#
loop_
_entity.id
_entity.type
_entity.pdbx_description
1 polymer ?
#
loop_
_entity_poly.entity_id
_entity_poly.type
_entity_poly.pdbx_seq_one_letter_code
_entity_poly.pdbx_strand_id
1 'polypeptide(L)'
;VLQWHTDQNQLGHVFTYGDLLPDNEFFSFLAQTPRLKPYRWMHSVKTGNYDAATDLLIRNASESPNSNTQDLQFQLSLAKLTCKLAEGEGSQPMLVDDDHDEDKQEPPPLSRRRKLIDSRLDLIHAQQILLALEDDKIDDKPLFSTERLLDMALKRIDTHKSPIEMAMVALAVAKTHLEEYPESTMPARVWCAVLQHDWDTSWKNWMAETIKPSRDTILNQTLFGALWKEVQEQSVDHHAIQFDGDLETAVLQMLGQSNNVDLKRMVQSVITVDITRSLPITTMEE
;
A
#
# COMPACT_ATOMS: atom_id res chain seq x y z
N VAL A 1 16.01 -38.76 13.66
CA VAL A 1 17.02 -38.16 12.75
C VAL A 1 16.69 -36.71 12.43
N LEU A 2 15.50 -36.39 11.92
CA LEU A 2 15.11 -35.00 11.62
C LEU A 2 15.22 -34.06 12.84
N GLN A 3 14.70 -34.48 14.01
CA GLN A 3 14.84 -33.72 15.26
C GLN A 3 16.31 -33.40 15.59
N TRP A 4 17.20 -34.38 15.42
CA TRP A 4 18.63 -34.20 15.68
C TRP A 4 19.23 -33.13 14.75
N HIS A 5 18.89 -33.11 13.46
CA HIS A 5 19.34 -32.05 12.54
C HIS A 5 18.75 -30.68 12.91
N THR A 6 17.49 -30.61 13.31
CA THR A 6 16.86 -29.37 13.81
C THR A 6 17.60 -28.83 15.04
N ASP A 7 17.96 -29.70 15.98
CA ASP A 7 18.65 -29.32 17.21
C ASP A 7 20.05 -28.76 16.92
N GLN A 8 20.73 -29.33 15.91
CA GLN A 8 22.04 -28.87 15.41
C GLN A 8 21.97 -27.68 14.44
N ASN A 9 20.80 -27.07 14.25
CA ASN A 9 20.58 -25.96 13.31
C ASN A 9 20.93 -26.30 11.85
N GLN A 10 20.83 -27.58 11.48
CA GLN A 10 21.09 -28.11 10.15
C GLN A 10 19.79 -28.15 9.32
N LEU A 11 19.14 -26.99 9.16
CA LEU A 11 17.79 -26.90 8.60
C LEU A 11 17.70 -27.45 7.17
N GLY A 12 18.71 -27.22 6.34
CA GLY A 12 18.74 -27.77 4.96
C GLY A 12 18.66 -29.30 4.94
N HIS A 13 19.34 -29.98 5.86
CA HIS A 13 19.29 -31.44 5.98
C HIS A 13 17.91 -31.92 6.45
N VAL A 14 17.19 -31.15 7.26
CA VAL A 14 15.83 -31.49 7.66
C VAL A 14 14.91 -31.57 6.45
N PHE A 15 15.02 -30.63 5.50
CA PHE A 15 14.25 -30.67 4.26
C PHE A 15 14.70 -31.80 3.33
N THR A 16 16.01 -31.99 3.15
CA THR A 16 16.53 -33.06 2.28
C THR A 16 16.11 -34.46 2.74
N TYR A 17 16.15 -34.72 4.05
CA TYR A 17 15.75 -36.03 4.59
C TYR A 17 14.24 -36.13 4.82
N GLY A 18 13.56 -34.99 5.01
CA GLY A 18 12.11 -34.91 5.12
C GLY A 18 11.39 -35.41 3.88
N ASP A 19 12.03 -35.26 2.72
CA ASP A 19 11.55 -35.74 1.42
C ASP A 19 11.37 -37.27 1.34
N LEU A 20 11.95 -38.02 2.29
CA LEU A 20 11.82 -39.47 2.37
C LEU A 20 10.60 -39.89 3.20
N LEU A 21 9.93 -38.95 3.87
CA LEU A 21 8.72 -39.20 4.65
C LEU A 21 7.46 -38.92 3.82
N PRO A 22 6.31 -39.53 4.17
CA PRO A 22 5.02 -39.13 3.64
C PRO A 22 4.73 -37.64 3.93
N ASP A 23 4.15 -36.92 2.96
CA ASP A 23 3.94 -35.47 3.04
C ASP A 23 3.20 -35.04 4.33
N ASN A 24 2.15 -35.77 4.72
CA ASN A 24 1.38 -35.49 5.93
C ASN A 24 2.22 -35.59 7.22
N GLU A 25 3.10 -36.59 7.29
CA GLU A 25 3.95 -36.81 8.46
C GLU A 25 5.05 -35.74 8.55
N PHE A 26 5.64 -35.39 7.42
CA PHE A 26 6.66 -34.34 7.37
C PHE A 26 6.06 -32.96 7.68
N PHE A 27 4.89 -32.63 7.11
CA PHE A 27 4.20 -31.38 7.40
C PHE A 27 3.82 -31.27 8.89
N SER A 28 3.31 -32.36 9.49
CA SER A 28 3.01 -32.42 10.92
C SER A 28 4.27 -32.20 11.77
N PHE A 29 5.40 -32.82 11.40
CA PHE A 29 6.69 -32.59 12.06
C PHE A 29 7.14 -31.12 11.98
N LEU A 30 7.00 -30.48 10.81
CA LEU A 30 7.33 -29.07 10.63
C LEU A 30 6.41 -28.15 11.46
N ALA A 31 5.13 -28.51 11.62
CA ALA A 31 4.15 -27.76 12.42
C ALA A 31 4.42 -27.85 13.93
N GLN A 32 4.80 -29.03 14.41
CA GLN A 32 5.08 -29.27 15.84
C GLN A 32 6.42 -28.67 16.29
N THR A 33 7.31 -28.34 15.35
CA THR A 33 8.67 -27.88 15.64
C THR A 33 8.78 -26.34 15.52
N PRO A 34 8.88 -25.57 16.62
CA PRO A 34 8.84 -24.11 16.57
C PRO A 34 9.92 -23.48 15.68
N ARG A 35 11.11 -24.08 15.64
CA ARG A 35 12.24 -23.61 14.79
C ARG A 35 12.00 -23.78 13.30
N LEU A 36 11.16 -24.75 12.91
CA LEU A 36 10.86 -25.06 11.52
C LEU A 36 9.56 -24.40 11.05
N LYS A 37 8.74 -23.93 11.98
CA LYS A 37 7.49 -23.22 11.72
C LYS A 37 7.62 -22.14 10.62
N PRO A 38 8.67 -21.30 10.58
CA PRO A 38 8.85 -20.27 9.55
C PRO A 38 9.15 -20.83 8.15
N TYR A 39 9.64 -22.07 8.04
CA TYR A 39 10.09 -22.67 6.78
C TYR A 39 9.04 -23.62 6.16
N ARG A 40 7.87 -23.76 6.77
CA ARG A 40 6.79 -24.64 6.31
C ARG A 40 6.35 -24.37 4.87
N TRP A 41 6.38 -23.11 4.44
CA TRP A 41 6.04 -22.70 3.08
C TRP A 41 6.89 -23.41 2.03
N MET A 42 8.15 -23.77 2.34
CA MET A 42 9.04 -24.44 1.41
C MET A 42 8.52 -25.83 1.02
N HIS A 43 7.95 -26.56 1.99
CA HIS A 43 7.34 -27.85 1.71
C HIS A 43 6.06 -27.69 0.88
N SER A 44 5.21 -26.69 1.21
CA SER A 44 4.00 -26.39 0.42
C SER A 44 4.30 -26.03 -1.04
N VAL A 45 5.37 -25.27 -1.30
CA VAL A 45 5.82 -25.00 -2.68
C VAL A 45 6.25 -26.29 -3.36
N LYS A 46 6.98 -27.17 -2.66
CA LYS A 46 7.48 -28.42 -3.23
C LYS A 46 6.36 -29.39 -3.61
N THR A 47 5.27 -29.44 -2.83
CA THR A 47 4.10 -30.27 -3.10
C THR A 47 3.12 -29.63 -4.10
N GLY A 48 3.45 -28.46 -4.67
CA GLY A 48 2.61 -27.73 -5.63
C GLY A 48 1.43 -27.00 -4.98
N ASN A 49 1.37 -26.92 -3.65
CA ASN A 49 0.32 -26.19 -2.94
C ASN A 49 0.73 -24.72 -2.71
N TYR A 50 0.63 -23.91 -3.76
CA TYR A 50 1.02 -22.50 -3.72
C TYR A 50 0.07 -21.62 -2.89
N ASP A 51 -1.20 -22.01 -2.75
CA ASP A 51 -2.15 -21.34 -1.86
C ASP A 51 -1.68 -21.42 -0.40
N ALA A 52 -1.39 -22.64 0.08
CA ALA A 52 -0.89 -22.84 1.44
C ALA A 52 0.48 -22.16 1.64
N ALA A 53 1.36 -22.18 0.64
CA ALA A 53 2.63 -21.47 0.70
C ALA A 53 2.42 -19.95 0.87
N THR A 54 1.48 -19.38 0.13
CA THR A 54 1.14 -17.94 0.20
C THR A 54 0.64 -17.58 1.60
N ASP A 55 -0.29 -18.36 2.15
CA ASP A 55 -0.84 -18.10 3.49
C ASP A 55 0.23 -18.22 4.59
N LEU A 56 1.10 -19.22 4.50
CA LEU A 56 2.21 -19.39 5.44
C LEU A 56 3.20 -18.21 5.38
N LEU A 57 3.48 -17.69 4.19
CA LEU A 57 4.36 -16.51 4.02
C LEU A 57 3.71 -15.22 4.55
N ILE A 58 2.42 -14.99 4.29
CA ILE A 58 1.67 -13.85 4.86
C ILE A 58 1.62 -13.95 6.39
N ARG A 59 1.44 -15.17 6.92
CA ARG A 59 1.41 -15.44 8.35
C ARG A 59 2.77 -15.16 8.98
N ASN A 60 3.86 -15.64 8.39
CA ASN A 60 5.22 -15.34 8.86
C ASN A 60 5.51 -13.84 8.90
N ALA A 61 5.05 -13.12 7.87
CA ALA A 61 5.17 -11.66 7.75
C ALA A 61 4.36 -10.91 8.81
N SER A 62 3.35 -11.55 9.40
CA SER A 62 2.47 -10.95 10.42
C SER A 62 2.84 -11.36 11.84
N GLU A 63 3.30 -12.61 12.05
CA GLU A 63 3.68 -13.15 13.35
C GLU A 63 5.07 -12.71 13.84
N SER A 64 5.82 -11.95 13.02
CA SER A 64 7.18 -11.50 13.33
C SER A 64 7.22 -9.98 13.59
N PRO A 65 6.75 -9.50 14.76
CA PRO A 65 6.65 -8.06 15.05
C PRO A 65 7.99 -7.32 15.11
N ASN A 66 9.10 -8.05 15.27
CA ASN A 66 10.46 -7.52 15.23
C ASN A 66 11.21 -7.90 13.94
N SER A 67 10.50 -8.43 12.93
CA SER A 67 11.12 -8.68 11.62
C SER A 67 11.64 -7.36 11.07
N ASN A 68 12.87 -7.39 10.60
CA ASN A 68 13.41 -6.26 9.88
C ASN A 68 12.63 -6.07 8.56
N THR A 69 12.73 -4.87 8.00
CA THR A 69 12.00 -4.50 6.78
C THR A 69 12.41 -5.36 5.56
N GLN A 70 13.67 -5.81 5.50
CA GLN A 70 14.18 -6.65 4.39
C GLN A 70 13.57 -8.05 4.38
N ASP A 71 13.55 -8.72 5.53
CA ASP A 71 12.97 -10.05 5.72
C ASP A 71 11.47 -10.01 5.44
N LEU A 72 10.80 -8.94 5.88
CA LEU A 72 9.39 -8.73 5.59
C LEU A 72 9.15 -8.55 4.08
N GLN A 73 9.97 -7.74 3.40
CA GLN A 73 9.90 -7.54 1.96
C GLN A 73 10.14 -8.85 1.21
N PHE A 74 11.12 -9.64 1.64
CA PHE A 74 11.43 -10.95 1.05
C PHE A 74 10.25 -11.91 1.18
N GLN A 75 9.68 -12.05 2.39
CA GLN A 75 8.52 -12.93 2.63
C GLN A 75 7.30 -12.51 1.82
N LEU A 76 6.98 -11.22 1.76
CA LEU A 76 5.85 -10.70 0.97
C LEU A 76 6.10 -10.84 -0.54
N SER A 77 7.33 -10.66 -1.00
CA SER A 77 7.69 -10.85 -2.42
C SER A 77 7.55 -12.32 -2.83
N LEU A 78 7.97 -13.24 -1.97
CA LEU A 78 7.72 -14.67 -2.17
C LEU A 78 6.23 -14.98 -2.15
N ALA A 79 5.46 -14.41 -1.21
CA ALA A 79 4.01 -14.60 -1.14
C ALA A 79 3.33 -14.10 -2.42
N LYS A 80 3.78 -12.98 -2.98
CA LYS A 80 3.30 -12.44 -4.26
C LYS A 80 3.58 -13.40 -5.41
N LEU A 81 4.76 -14.03 -5.42
CA LEU A 81 5.14 -14.99 -6.44
C LEU A 81 4.32 -16.29 -6.34
N THR A 82 4.17 -16.86 -5.14
CA THR A 82 3.34 -18.06 -4.93
C THR A 82 1.87 -17.78 -5.24
N CYS A 83 1.36 -16.61 -4.89
CA CYS A 83 0.00 -16.18 -5.24
C CYS A 83 -0.21 -16.12 -6.76
N LYS A 84 0.78 -15.64 -7.52
CA LYS A 84 0.72 -15.63 -9.00
C LYS A 84 0.79 -17.03 -9.60
N LEU A 85 1.56 -17.94 -9.00
CA LEU A 85 1.64 -19.33 -9.45
C LEU A 85 0.32 -20.08 -9.21
N ALA A 86 -0.32 -19.88 -8.05
CA ALA A 86 -1.64 -20.44 -7.74
C ALA A 86 -2.71 -20.03 -8.78
N GLU A 87 -2.69 -18.78 -9.23
CA GLU A 87 -3.59 -18.30 -10.29
C GLU A 87 -3.32 -18.93 -11.66
N GLY A 88 -2.05 -19.15 -11.99
CA GLY A 88 -1.63 -19.72 -13.27
C GLY A 88 -1.95 -21.22 -13.40
N GLU A 89 -1.92 -21.96 -12.29
CA GLU A 89 -2.18 -23.41 -12.28
C GLU A 89 -3.67 -23.77 -12.13
N GLY A 90 -4.56 -22.78 -11.97
CA GLY A 90 -5.98 -23.04 -11.73
C GLY A 90 -6.19 -23.90 -10.49
N SER A 91 -5.33 -23.73 -9.48
CA SER A 91 -5.26 -24.59 -8.30
C SER A 91 -6.65 -24.73 -7.66
N GLN A 92 -7.20 -25.95 -7.70
CA GLN A 92 -8.31 -26.30 -6.84
C GLN A 92 -7.79 -26.31 -5.41
N PRO A 93 -8.46 -25.65 -4.45
CA PRO A 93 -8.08 -25.77 -3.05
C PRO A 93 -8.22 -27.23 -2.64
N MET A 94 -7.10 -27.91 -2.37
CA MET A 94 -7.17 -29.17 -1.64
C MET A 94 -7.66 -28.82 -0.23
N LEU A 95 -8.80 -29.41 0.13
CA LEU A 95 -9.29 -29.47 1.50
C LEU A 95 -8.22 -30.16 2.33
N VAL A 96 -7.38 -29.38 3.01
CA VAL A 96 -6.59 -29.88 4.11
C VAL A 96 -7.59 -30.01 5.26
N ASP A 97 -7.97 -31.23 5.58
CA ASP A 97 -8.74 -31.56 6.79
C ASP A 97 -7.88 -31.19 8.01
N ASP A 98 -7.94 -29.92 8.40
CA ASP A 98 -7.35 -29.42 9.64
C ASP A 98 -8.36 -29.66 10.76
N ASP A 99 -8.37 -30.88 11.28
CA ASP A 99 -9.02 -31.24 12.54
C ASP A 99 -8.14 -30.76 13.71
N HIS A 100 -8.07 -29.45 13.95
CA HIS A 100 -7.83 -28.88 15.28
C HIS A 100 -8.32 -27.42 15.33
N ASP A 101 -9.20 -27.16 16.29
CA ASP A 101 -9.86 -25.89 16.59
C ASP A 101 -8.93 -24.66 16.49
N GLU A 102 -9.20 -23.77 15.53
CA GLU A 102 -9.22 -22.30 15.65
C GLU A 102 -9.80 -21.71 14.34
N ASP A 103 -11.07 -21.26 14.39
CA ASP A 103 -11.81 -20.54 13.34
C ASP A 103 -11.69 -21.02 11.89
N LYS A 104 -12.65 -21.86 11.47
CA LYS A 104 -12.93 -22.22 10.06
C LYS A 104 -13.43 -21.00 9.26
N GLN A 105 -12.60 -19.99 9.07
CA GLN A 105 -12.80 -18.99 8.03
C GLN A 105 -12.26 -19.56 6.73
N GLU A 106 -13.11 -19.62 5.70
CA GLU A 106 -12.66 -19.91 4.34
C GLU A 106 -11.45 -19.02 4.01
N PRO A 107 -10.39 -19.58 3.41
CA PRO A 107 -9.23 -18.78 3.04
C PRO A 107 -9.69 -17.60 2.18
N PRO A 108 -9.20 -16.37 2.44
CA PRO A 108 -9.62 -15.21 1.69
C PRO A 108 -9.34 -15.44 0.20
N PRO A 109 -10.23 -14.98 -0.70
CA PRO A 109 -10.03 -15.15 -2.12
C PRO A 109 -8.66 -14.61 -2.54
N LEU A 110 -8.02 -15.22 -3.55
CA LEU A 110 -6.70 -14.83 -4.06
C LEU A 110 -6.58 -13.32 -4.32
N SER A 111 -7.66 -12.69 -4.79
CA SER A 111 -7.73 -11.23 -4.98
C SER A 111 -7.52 -10.43 -3.70
N ARG A 112 -8.06 -10.89 -2.55
CA ARG A 112 -7.89 -10.25 -1.25
C ARG A 112 -6.48 -10.48 -0.70
N ARG A 113 -5.92 -11.68 -0.88
CA ARG A 113 -4.52 -11.97 -0.51
C ARG A 113 -3.55 -11.08 -1.27
N ARG A 114 -3.73 -10.95 -2.59
CA ARG A 114 -2.92 -10.08 -3.45
C ARG A 114 -2.95 -8.64 -2.97
N LYS A 115 -4.15 -8.08 -2.73
CA LYS A 115 -4.30 -6.71 -2.20
C LYS A 115 -3.56 -6.51 -0.88
N LEU A 116 -3.67 -7.46 0.06
CA LEU A 116 -2.94 -7.40 1.32
C LEU A 116 -1.42 -7.40 1.13
N ILE A 117 -0.91 -8.27 0.25
CA ILE A 117 0.51 -8.35 -0.07
C ILE A 117 1.00 -7.04 -0.71
N ASP A 118 0.28 -6.54 -1.70
CA ASP A 118 0.63 -5.32 -2.42
C ASP A 118 0.59 -4.10 -1.50
N SER A 119 -0.47 -3.94 -0.70
CA SER A 119 -0.59 -2.88 0.31
C SER A 119 0.59 -2.85 1.29
N ARG A 120 1.00 -4.02 1.81
CA ARG A 120 2.17 -4.09 2.71
C ARG A 120 3.50 -3.80 2.00
N LEU A 121 3.65 -4.22 0.76
CA LEU A 121 4.85 -3.89 -0.04
C LEU A 121 4.93 -2.39 -0.32
N ASP A 122 3.79 -1.73 -0.58
CA ASP A 122 3.71 -0.29 -0.78
C ASP A 122 4.11 0.47 0.50
N LEU A 123 3.69 -0.01 1.68
CA LEU A 123 4.12 0.54 2.97
C LEU A 123 5.63 0.40 3.22
N ILE A 124 6.20 -0.76 2.87
CA ILE A 124 7.66 -0.97 2.93
C ILE A 124 8.37 0.01 2.00
N HIS A 125 7.88 0.17 0.78
CA HIS A 125 8.47 1.08 -0.18
C HIS A 125 8.40 2.55 0.30
N ALA A 126 7.25 2.97 0.83
CA ALA A 126 7.08 4.28 1.45
C ALA A 126 8.08 4.50 2.61
N GLN A 127 8.24 3.50 3.49
CA GLN A 127 9.22 3.56 4.57
C GLN A 127 10.65 3.67 4.05
N GLN A 128 11.01 2.94 3.00
CA GLN A 128 12.34 3.02 2.39
C GLN A 128 12.64 4.41 1.83
N ILE A 129 11.69 5.01 1.10
CA ILE A 129 11.80 6.39 0.60
C ILE A 129 11.97 7.37 1.77
N LEU A 130 11.17 7.21 2.83
CA LEU A 130 11.25 8.08 3.98
C LEU A 130 12.58 7.89 4.74
N LEU A 131 13.04 6.69 4.99
CA LEU A 131 14.29 6.48 5.74
C LEU A 131 15.55 6.81 4.93
N ALA A 132 15.54 6.64 3.61
CA ALA A 132 16.67 6.98 2.74
C ALA A 132 17.07 8.47 2.82
N LEU A 133 16.14 9.34 3.20
CA LEU A 133 16.36 10.78 3.36
C LEU A 133 16.98 11.15 4.72
N GLU A 134 17.02 10.24 5.69
CA GLU A 134 17.54 10.48 7.04
C GLU A 134 18.97 9.95 7.25
N ASP A 135 19.64 9.41 6.21
CA ASP A 135 20.92 8.67 6.32
C ASP A 135 20.88 7.52 7.36
N ASP A 136 19.68 7.11 7.76
CA ASP A 136 19.47 6.05 8.73
C ASP A 136 19.60 4.68 8.06
N LYS A 137 20.21 3.71 8.75
CA LYS A 137 20.23 2.33 8.30
C LYS A 137 18.81 1.78 8.23
N ILE A 138 18.30 1.67 7.00
CA ILE A 138 16.95 1.21 6.65
C ILE A 138 16.73 -0.24 7.13
N ASP A 139 17.80 -1.04 7.07
CA ASP A 139 17.73 -2.50 7.10
C ASP A 139 17.41 -3.10 8.47
N ASP A 140 17.59 -2.35 9.57
CA ASP A 140 17.42 -2.88 10.93
C ASP A 140 16.09 -2.46 11.58
N LYS A 141 15.28 -1.62 10.91
CA LYS A 141 14.04 -1.10 11.50
C LYS A 141 12.85 -1.99 11.14
N PRO A 142 11.91 -2.22 12.09
CA PRO A 142 10.63 -2.85 11.77
C PRO A 142 9.76 -1.93 10.91
N LEU A 143 8.75 -2.49 10.25
CA LEU A 143 7.75 -1.70 9.53
C LEU A 143 6.98 -0.80 10.52
N PHE A 144 6.93 0.49 10.23
CA PHE A 144 6.19 1.47 11.00
C PHE A 144 4.70 1.43 10.68
N SER A 145 3.87 1.92 11.61
CA SER A 145 2.43 2.04 11.37
C SER A 145 2.13 3.07 10.28
N THR A 146 0.95 2.92 9.66
CA THR A 146 0.42 3.85 8.65
C THR A 146 0.41 5.29 9.14
N GLU A 147 -0.01 5.52 10.39
CA GLU A 147 -0.08 6.86 10.99
C GLU A 147 1.31 7.47 11.12
N ARG A 148 2.30 6.67 11.56
CA ARG A 148 3.66 7.15 11.73
C ARG A 148 4.30 7.48 10.38
N LEU A 149 4.12 6.63 9.37
CA LEU A 149 4.62 6.87 8.02
C LEU A 149 3.96 8.11 7.40
N LEU A 150 2.66 8.28 7.59
CA LEU A 150 1.94 9.47 7.15
C LEU A 150 2.49 10.73 7.82
N ASP A 151 2.64 10.75 9.14
CA ASP A 151 3.16 11.91 9.86
C ASP A 151 4.60 12.24 9.44
N MET A 152 5.43 11.24 9.15
CA MET A 152 6.77 11.43 8.61
C MET A 152 6.72 12.06 7.21
N ALA A 153 5.85 11.58 6.33
CA ALA A 153 5.69 12.14 4.99
C ALA A 153 5.16 13.58 5.02
N LEU A 154 4.12 13.84 5.82
CA LEU A 154 3.51 15.18 5.97
C LEU A 154 4.52 16.22 6.46
N LYS A 155 5.32 15.88 7.49
CA LYS A 155 6.38 16.79 7.99
C LYS A 155 7.41 17.16 6.92
N ARG A 156 7.58 16.32 5.91
CA ARG A 156 8.56 16.50 4.85
C ARG A 156 8.04 17.19 3.62
N ILE A 157 6.72 17.31 3.46
CA ILE A 157 6.15 18.15 2.41
C ILE A 157 6.72 19.57 2.51
N ASP A 158 6.88 20.10 3.73
CA ASP A 158 7.39 21.46 3.93
C ASP A 158 8.92 21.60 3.84
N THR A 159 9.68 20.51 4.02
CA THR A 159 11.14 20.58 4.18
C THR A 159 11.93 19.88 3.08
N HIS A 160 11.28 19.08 2.24
CA HIS A 160 11.95 18.27 1.22
C HIS A 160 12.18 19.05 -0.08
N LYS A 161 13.24 18.67 -0.81
CA LYS A 161 13.57 19.29 -2.12
C LYS A 161 12.52 18.99 -3.19
N SER A 162 11.84 17.86 -3.06
CA SER A 162 10.73 17.41 -3.92
C SER A 162 9.49 17.22 -3.04
N PRO A 163 8.71 18.29 -2.78
CA PRO A 163 7.52 18.21 -1.93
C PRO A 163 6.41 17.35 -2.56
N ILE A 164 6.36 17.31 -3.90
CA ILE A 164 5.39 16.51 -4.65
C ILE A 164 5.61 15.01 -4.45
N GLU A 165 6.86 14.56 -4.46
CA GLU A 165 7.21 13.16 -4.20
C GLU A 165 6.78 12.74 -2.79
N MET A 166 6.99 13.60 -1.78
CA MET A 166 6.56 13.32 -0.41
C MET A 166 5.04 13.29 -0.27
N ALA A 167 4.33 14.17 -0.99
CA ALA A 167 2.88 14.15 -1.04
C ALA A 167 2.34 12.88 -1.71
N MET A 168 2.99 12.40 -2.78
CA MET A 168 2.64 11.12 -3.41
C MET A 168 2.88 9.93 -2.49
N VAL A 169 4.00 9.91 -1.75
CA VAL A 169 4.26 8.89 -0.72
C VAL A 169 3.19 8.94 0.37
N ALA A 170 2.81 10.14 0.83
CA ALA A 170 1.76 10.32 1.82
C ALA A 170 0.39 9.82 1.33
N LEU A 171 0.04 10.07 0.07
CA LEU A 171 -1.18 9.55 -0.56
C LEU A 171 -1.16 8.03 -0.70
N ALA A 172 -0.01 7.42 -1.05
CA ALA A 172 0.14 5.97 -1.11
C ALA A 172 -0.08 5.32 0.26
N VAL A 173 0.52 5.86 1.32
CA VAL A 173 0.28 5.42 2.71
C VAL A 173 -1.19 5.61 3.09
N ALA A 174 -1.79 6.76 2.77
CA ALA A 174 -3.21 7.00 3.07
C ALA A 174 -4.13 6.02 2.34
N LYS A 175 -3.82 5.66 1.08
CA LYS A 175 -4.57 4.65 0.31
C LYS A 175 -4.56 3.30 1.01
N THR A 176 -3.39 2.83 1.43
CA THR A 176 -3.27 1.52 2.10
C THR A 176 -4.08 1.45 3.39
N HIS A 177 -4.17 2.56 4.13
CA HIS A 177 -4.97 2.64 5.35
C HIS A 177 -6.48 2.73 5.04
N LEU A 178 -6.87 3.44 3.97
CA LEU A 178 -8.26 3.54 3.54
C LEU A 178 -8.86 2.20 3.10
N GLU A 179 -8.03 1.29 2.54
CA GLU A 179 -8.44 -0.07 2.22
C GLU A 179 -8.82 -0.90 3.46
N GLU A 180 -8.23 -0.60 4.61
CA GLU A 180 -8.52 -1.24 5.90
C GLU A 180 -9.62 -0.49 6.68
N TYR A 181 -9.62 0.85 6.60
CA TYR A 181 -10.52 1.75 7.31
C TYR A 181 -11.17 2.75 6.33
N PRO A 182 -12.30 2.38 5.67
CA PRO A 182 -12.92 3.21 4.63
C PRO A 182 -13.40 4.60 5.09
N GLU A 183 -13.64 4.78 6.39
CA GLU A 183 -14.03 6.07 6.98
C GLU A 183 -12.84 6.98 7.32
N SER A 184 -11.61 6.56 6.99
CA SER A 184 -10.40 7.28 7.37
C SER A 184 -10.28 8.62 6.65
N THR A 185 -9.95 9.66 7.41
CA THR A 185 -9.70 11.01 6.89
C THR A 185 -8.23 11.23 6.49
N MET A 186 -7.41 10.18 6.42
CA MET A 186 -5.99 10.30 6.07
C MET A 186 -5.74 10.96 4.71
N PRO A 187 -6.46 10.63 3.62
CA PRO A 187 -6.27 11.33 2.35
C PRO A 187 -6.58 12.83 2.47
N ALA A 188 -7.62 13.19 3.22
CA ALA A 188 -7.95 14.60 3.50
C ALA A 188 -6.83 15.32 4.25
N ARG A 189 -6.13 14.65 5.18
CA ARG A 189 -4.96 15.23 5.86
C ARG A 189 -3.84 15.57 4.89
N VAL A 190 -3.58 14.71 3.89
CA VAL A 190 -2.56 14.96 2.86
C VAL A 190 -2.93 16.15 1.99
N TRP A 191 -4.15 16.17 1.46
CA TRP A 191 -4.62 17.28 0.64
C TRP A 191 -4.68 18.60 1.40
N CYS A 192 -5.04 18.56 2.69
CA CYS A 192 -4.97 19.71 3.59
C CYS A 192 -3.54 20.22 3.76
N ALA A 193 -2.57 19.35 4.04
CA ALA A 193 -1.16 19.75 4.17
C ALA A 193 -0.61 20.38 2.89
N VAL A 194 -0.98 19.83 1.74
CA VAL A 194 -0.58 20.35 0.43
C VAL A 194 -1.16 21.74 0.15
N LEU A 195 -2.41 22.01 0.55
CA LEU A 195 -2.98 23.36 0.49
C LEU A 195 -2.34 24.32 1.50
N GLN A 196 -1.99 23.83 2.69
CA GLN A 196 -1.31 24.60 3.72
C GLN A 196 0.10 25.04 3.29
N HIS A 197 0.82 24.19 2.57
CA HIS A 197 2.17 24.48 2.05
C HIS A 197 2.19 25.78 1.23
N ASP A 198 1.20 26.00 0.36
CA ASP A 198 1.11 27.19 -0.50
C ASP A 198 0.19 28.29 0.07
N TRP A 199 -0.21 28.17 1.34
CA TRP A 199 -1.28 28.98 1.90
C TRP A 199 -0.93 30.46 1.93
N ASP A 200 0.18 30.81 2.58
CA ASP A 200 0.61 32.19 2.74
C ASP A 200 1.24 32.79 1.48
N THR A 201 1.72 31.95 0.55
CA THR A 201 2.36 32.39 -0.70
C THR A 201 1.35 32.66 -1.81
N SER A 202 0.33 31.80 -1.95
CA SER A 202 -0.60 31.83 -3.09
C SER A 202 -2.05 31.96 -2.65
N TRP A 203 -2.58 30.98 -1.92
CA TRP A 203 -4.03 30.85 -1.66
C TRP A 203 -4.61 32.06 -0.92
N LYS A 204 -3.92 32.55 0.10
CA LYS A 204 -4.33 33.70 0.91
C LYS A 204 -4.42 34.99 0.08
N ASN A 205 -3.46 35.20 -0.82
CA ASN A 205 -3.42 36.39 -1.68
C ASN A 205 -4.55 36.34 -2.71
N TRP A 206 -4.74 35.19 -3.37
CA TRP A 206 -5.82 35.01 -4.34
C TRP A 206 -7.22 35.10 -3.72
N MET A 207 -7.39 34.71 -2.46
CA MET A 207 -8.66 34.91 -1.76
C MET A 207 -8.95 36.40 -1.50
N ALA A 208 -7.94 37.20 -1.22
CA ALA A 208 -8.09 38.65 -1.01
C ALA A 208 -8.29 39.45 -2.31
N GLU A 209 -7.85 38.91 -3.45
CA GLU A 209 -7.94 39.56 -4.75
C GLU A 209 -9.33 39.47 -5.39
N THR A 210 -9.71 40.50 -6.14
CA THR A 210 -10.97 40.55 -6.90
C THR A 210 -10.92 39.64 -8.13
N ILE A 211 -9.74 39.46 -8.72
CA ILE A 211 -9.51 38.59 -9.88
C ILE A 211 -8.92 37.29 -9.37
N LYS A 212 -9.62 36.18 -9.59
CA LYS A 212 -9.14 34.86 -9.19
C LYS A 212 -8.15 34.30 -10.23
N PRO A 213 -7.15 33.52 -9.81
CA PRO A 213 -6.21 32.89 -10.74
C PRO A 213 -6.93 31.96 -11.71
N SER A 214 -6.38 31.80 -12.91
CA SER A 214 -6.86 30.79 -13.85
C SER A 214 -6.52 29.39 -13.35
N ARG A 215 -7.25 28.39 -13.87
CA ARG A 215 -6.96 26.96 -13.60
C ARG A 215 -5.50 26.60 -13.89
N ASP A 216 -4.97 27.06 -15.02
CA ASP A 216 -3.57 26.80 -15.42
C ASP A 216 -2.56 27.41 -14.45
N THR A 217 -2.87 28.58 -13.89
CA THR A 217 -2.04 29.20 -12.85
C THR A 217 -2.01 28.33 -11.61
N ILE A 218 -3.18 27.89 -11.11
CA ILE A 218 -3.25 27.02 -9.93
C ILE A 218 -2.50 25.70 -10.19
N LEU A 219 -2.74 25.09 -11.35
CA LEU A 219 -2.13 23.82 -11.77
C LEU A 219 -0.61 23.84 -11.91
N ASN A 220 0.00 25.01 -12.14
CA ASN A 220 1.43 25.15 -12.37
C ASN A 220 2.18 25.83 -11.22
N GLN A 221 1.48 26.62 -10.39
CA GLN A 221 2.09 27.44 -9.34
C GLN A 221 1.81 26.93 -7.92
N THR A 222 1.00 25.89 -7.77
CA THR A 222 0.72 25.26 -6.46
C THR A 222 1.13 23.81 -6.46
N LEU A 223 1.60 23.35 -5.30
CA LEU A 223 1.81 21.95 -4.99
C LEU A 223 0.50 21.16 -5.13
N PHE A 224 -0.64 21.75 -4.72
CA PHE A 224 -1.96 21.15 -4.91
C PHE A 224 -2.24 20.82 -6.38
N GLY A 225 -2.04 21.81 -7.25
CA GLY A 225 -2.28 21.66 -8.68
C GLY A 225 -1.31 20.68 -9.34
N ALA A 226 -0.04 20.69 -8.93
CA ALA A 226 0.96 19.76 -9.42
C ALA A 226 0.66 18.31 -8.97
N LEU A 227 0.30 18.12 -7.70
CA LEU A 227 -0.11 16.82 -7.16
C LEU A 227 -1.37 16.28 -7.84
N TRP A 228 -2.36 17.15 -8.09
CA TRP A 228 -3.56 16.77 -8.81
C TRP A 228 -3.25 16.22 -10.21
N LYS A 229 -2.32 16.82 -10.95
CA LYS A 229 -1.87 16.33 -12.25
C LYS A 229 -1.22 14.95 -12.15
N GLU A 230 -0.29 14.77 -11.22
CA GLU A 230 0.37 13.48 -10.97
C GLU A 230 -0.66 12.37 -10.68
N VAL A 231 -1.60 12.62 -9.76
CA VAL A 231 -2.66 11.65 -9.43
C VAL A 231 -3.56 11.35 -10.63
N GLN A 232 -3.84 12.34 -11.47
CA GLN A 232 -4.66 12.16 -12.67
C GLN A 232 -3.92 11.36 -13.76
N GLU A 233 -2.62 11.58 -13.93
CA GLU A 233 -1.80 10.90 -14.94
C GLU A 233 -1.54 9.42 -14.60
N GLN A 234 -1.54 9.06 -13.32
CA GLN A 234 -1.30 7.69 -12.85
C GLN A 234 -2.55 6.77 -12.87
N SER A 235 -3.63 7.13 -13.59
CA SER A 235 -4.97 6.53 -13.40
C SER A 235 -5.16 5.08 -13.89
N VAL A 236 -5.46 4.16 -12.96
CA VAL A 236 -6.60 3.18 -13.00
C VAL A 236 -7.12 2.87 -11.57
N ASP A 237 -6.29 2.91 -10.53
CA ASP A 237 -6.64 2.45 -9.15
C ASP A 237 -6.58 3.53 -8.05
N HIS A 238 -6.67 4.83 -8.40
CA HIS A 238 -6.43 5.94 -7.44
C HIS A 238 -7.69 6.78 -7.13
N HIS A 239 -8.88 6.35 -7.56
CA HIS A 239 -10.12 7.07 -7.27
C HIS A 239 -10.35 7.31 -5.78
N ALA A 240 -9.92 6.40 -4.91
CA ALA A 240 -10.13 6.51 -3.46
C ALA A 240 -9.26 7.60 -2.78
N ILE A 241 -8.22 8.08 -3.45
CA ILE A 241 -7.33 9.14 -2.95
C ILE A 241 -7.38 10.41 -3.80
N GLN A 242 -8.11 10.36 -4.91
CA GLN A 242 -8.34 11.51 -5.78
C GLN A 242 -9.22 12.52 -5.04
N PHE A 243 -8.81 13.78 -5.02
CA PHE A 243 -9.61 14.87 -4.44
C PHE A 243 -10.98 14.96 -5.12
N ASP A 244 -12.04 14.70 -4.35
CA ASP A 244 -13.44 14.74 -4.78
C ASP A 244 -14.29 15.60 -3.83
N GLY A 245 -15.61 15.58 -3.99
CA GLY A 245 -16.51 16.38 -3.15
C GLY A 245 -16.53 15.99 -1.67
N ASP A 246 -16.27 14.72 -1.36
CA ASP A 246 -16.25 14.20 0.01
C ASP A 246 -14.95 14.63 0.71
N LEU A 247 -13.82 14.48 0.03
CA LEU A 247 -12.53 14.99 0.50
C LEU A 247 -12.52 16.52 0.56
N GLU A 248 -13.15 17.22 -0.38
CA GLU A 248 -13.27 18.69 -0.36
C GLU A 248 -13.89 19.16 0.97
N THR A 249 -15.00 18.55 1.37
CA THR A 249 -15.71 18.93 2.60
C THR A 249 -14.84 18.71 3.84
N ALA A 250 -14.18 17.55 3.92
CA ALA A 250 -13.28 17.22 5.02
C ALA A 250 -12.07 18.16 5.08
N VAL A 251 -11.45 18.46 3.93
CA VAL A 251 -10.29 19.34 3.81
C VAL A 251 -10.64 20.77 4.20
N LEU A 252 -11.76 21.32 3.69
CA LEU A 252 -12.21 22.66 4.05
C LEU A 252 -12.54 22.77 5.55
N GLN A 253 -13.09 21.72 6.16
CA GLN A 253 -13.31 21.68 7.60
C GLN A 253 -11.98 21.69 8.38
N MET A 254 -10.99 20.89 7.96
CA MET A 254 -9.67 20.85 8.60
C MET A 254 -8.90 22.18 8.46
N LEU A 255 -9.09 22.91 7.36
CA LEU A 255 -8.52 24.24 7.17
C LEU A 255 -9.24 25.33 7.97
N GLY A 256 -10.39 25.04 8.60
CA GLY A 256 -11.25 26.05 9.21
C GLY A 256 -11.92 26.98 8.20
N GLN A 257 -12.10 26.51 6.96
CA GLN A 257 -12.60 27.26 5.80
C GLN A 257 -13.89 26.67 5.23
N SER A 258 -14.68 25.95 6.03
CA SER A 258 -15.89 25.24 5.60
C SER A 258 -16.92 26.11 4.85
N ASN A 259 -17.00 27.41 5.18
CA ASN A 259 -17.91 28.36 4.55
C ASN A 259 -17.25 29.25 3.49
N ASN A 260 -15.99 29.00 3.13
CA ASN A 260 -15.25 29.84 2.19
C ASN A 260 -15.58 29.46 0.74
N VAL A 261 -16.56 30.17 0.17
CA VAL A 261 -17.05 29.94 -1.19
C VAL A 261 -15.98 30.18 -2.25
N ASP A 262 -15.07 31.14 -2.04
CA ASP A 262 -14.05 31.48 -3.01
C ASP A 262 -12.96 30.40 -3.08
N LEU A 263 -12.49 29.91 -1.92
CA LEU A 263 -11.57 28.78 -1.86
C LEU A 263 -12.18 27.53 -2.51
N LYS A 264 -13.43 27.24 -2.17
CA LYS A 264 -14.20 26.14 -2.77
C LYS A 264 -14.26 26.25 -4.29
N ARG A 265 -14.60 27.42 -4.85
CA ARG A 265 -14.62 27.63 -6.31
C ARG A 265 -13.25 27.43 -6.95
N MET A 266 -12.18 27.93 -6.34
CA MET A 266 -10.84 27.78 -6.89
C MET A 266 -10.39 26.32 -6.91
N VAL A 267 -10.61 25.58 -5.82
CA VAL A 267 -10.29 24.15 -5.74
C VAL A 267 -11.12 23.36 -6.76
N GLN A 268 -12.43 23.64 -6.85
CA GLN A 268 -13.31 23.01 -7.83
C GLN A 268 -12.89 23.28 -9.28
N SER A 269 -12.39 24.49 -9.58
CA SER A 269 -11.91 24.83 -10.93
C SER A 269 -10.73 23.95 -11.39
N VAL A 270 -9.95 23.41 -10.46
CA VAL A 270 -8.84 22.48 -10.76
C VAL A 270 -9.38 21.09 -11.13
N ILE A 271 -10.37 20.63 -10.36
CA ILE A 271 -10.92 19.27 -10.36
C ILE A 271 -11.89 19.05 -11.53
N THR A 272 -12.67 20.06 -11.89
CA THR A 272 -13.59 19.98 -13.04
C THR A 272 -12.79 19.88 -14.33
N VAL A 273 -12.71 18.68 -14.89
CA VAL A 273 -12.20 18.45 -16.24
C VAL A 273 -13.20 19.05 -17.22
N ASP A 274 -12.81 20.12 -17.93
CA ASP A 274 -13.54 20.57 -19.11
C ASP A 274 -13.68 19.41 -20.09
N ILE A 275 -14.89 18.88 -20.22
CA ILE A 275 -15.29 17.94 -21.27
C ILE A 275 -15.43 18.74 -22.57
N THR A 276 -14.31 19.29 -23.05
CA THR A 276 -14.19 19.86 -24.39
C THR A 276 -12.91 19.34 -25.03
N ARG A 277 -12.82 18.01 -25.15
CA ARG A 277 -12.00 17.36 -26.17
C ARG A 277 -12.92 16.64 -27.14
N SER A 278 -13.24 17.35 -28.22
CA SER A 278 -13.37 16.84 -29.58
C SER A 278 -14.20 15.57 -29.77
N LEU A 279 -15.52 15.72 -29.89
CA LEU A 279 -16.28 14.87 -30.81
C LEU A 279 -15.69 15.10 -32.22
N PRO A 280 -15.26 14.06 -32.94
CA PRO A 280 -14.97 14.22 -34.36
C PRO A 280 -16.29 14.54 -35.05
N ILE A 281 -16.39 15.76 -35.58
CA ILE A 281 -17.38 16.09 -36.60
C ILE A 281 -17.03 15.20 -37.78
N THR A 282 -17.72 14.08 -37.89
CA THR A 282 -17.71 13.29 -39.11
C THR A 282 -18.54 14.10 -40.11
N THR A 283 -17.88 14.96 -40.87
CA THR A 283 -18.49 15.52 -42.08
C THR A 283 -18.72 14.33 -43.02
N MET A 284 -19.98 13.93 -43.15
CA MET A 284 -20.44 13.22 -44.34
C MET A 284 -20.30 14.19 -45.50
N GLU A 285 -19.37 13.91 -46.40
CA GLU A 285 -19.45 14.40 -47.78
C GLU A 285 -19.66 13.20 -48.68
N GLU A 286 -20.69 13.36 -49.52
CA GLU A 286 -21.23 12.45 -50.54
C GLU A 286 -20.25 12.21 -51.71
#